data_AF-A0A7Z0Q211-F1
#
_entry.id   AF-A0A7Z0Q211-F1
#
_cell.length_a   1.000
_cell.length_b   1.000
_cell.length_c   1.000
_cell.angle_alpha   90.00
_cell.angle_beta   90.00
_cell.angle_gamma   90.00
#
_symmetry.space_group_name_H-M   'P 1'
#
loop_
_entity.id
_entity.type
_entity.pdbx_description
1 polymer ?
#
loop_
_entity_poly.entity_id
_entity_poly.type
_entity_poly.pdbx_seq_one_letter_code
_entity_poly.pdbx_strand_id
1 'polypeptide(L)'
;EAVSLRAVDGGHEDVLIRPAALDGPDDPVLILLAGWPTVPAEDVSALRTLLGEEFTRALSAGTGGGTPHGHAQDPLLSVTHLVAEVAAEYGLGQDAAALYLQLLALPDPTDRDCARWTGWSPARLKRARAELAATPLVVEAKRSRAGRSLFLPGGWRPSKSPALPVEEWKAGLYPLSDHRRTVPRVPVAELFTRAWARVRAGDVPRYTELVTRATPRNRR
;
A
#
# COMPACT_ATOMS: atom_id res chain seq x y z
N GLU A 1 24.64 1.82 -25.26
CA GLU A 1 24.11 0.44 -25.19
C GLU A 1 23.42 0.26 -23.84
N ALA A 2 22.15 -0.17 -23.86
CA ALA A 2 21.31 -0.26 -22.66
C ALA A 2 21.34 -1.64 -21.99
N VAL A 3 21.69 -2.69 -22.74
CA VAL A 3 21.80 -4.08 -22.26
C VAL A 3 23.15 -4.63 -22.66
N SER A 4 23.81 -5.36 -21.76
CA SER A 4 24.95 -6.19 -22.11
C SER A 4 24.82 -7.55 -21.42
N LEU A 5 25.42 -8.57 -22.04
CA LEU A 5 25.48 -9.92 -21.48
C LEU A 5 26.86 -10.15 -20.86
N ARG A 6 26.87 -10.76 -19.68
CA ARG A 6 28.09 -11.20 -19.02
C ARG A 6 28.00 -12.71 -18.82
N ALA A 7 28.89 -13.45 -19.48
CA ALA A 7 29.04 -14.88 -19.22
C ALA A 7 29.55 -15.09 -17.79
N VAL A 8 28.96 -16.07 -17.10
CA VAL A 8 29.34 -16.50 -15.75
C VAL A 8 29.77 -17.96 -15.81
N ASP A 9 30.80 -18.33 -15.05
CA ASP A 9 31.27 -19.72 -14.97
C ASP A 9 30.10 -20.65 -14.59
N GLY A 10 29.92 -21.72 -15.37
CA GLY A 10 28.80 -22.66 -15.23
C GLY A 10 27.73 -22.59 -16.33
N GLY A 11 27.92 -21.78 -17.37
CA GLY A 11 27.01 -21.73 -18.52
C GLY A 11 25.78 -20.84 -18.31
N HIS A 12 25.84 -19.94 -17.33
CA HIS A 12 24.81 -18.93 -17.07
C HIS A 12 25.25 -17.59 -17.66
N GLU A 13 24.28 -16.80 -18.14
CA GLU A 13 24.50 -15.43 -18.61
C GLU A 13 23.77 -14.46 -17.68
N ASP A 14 24.52 -13.52 -17.12
CA ASP A 14 23.95 -12.37 -16.40
C ASP A 14 23.55 -11.30 -17.40
N VAL A 15 22.33 -10.81 -17.28
CA VAL A 15 21.84 -9.66 -18.05
C VAL A 15 22.13 -8.39 -17.26
N LEU A 16 23.01 -7.54 -17.80
CA LEU A 16 23.35 -6.25 -17.22
C LEU A 16 22.56 -5.15 -17.94
N ILE A 17 21.89 -4.30 -17.16
CA ILE A 17 21.08 -3.20 -17.69
C ILE A 17 21.66 -1.89 -17.19
N ARG A 18 21.73 -0.89 -18.08
CA ARG A 18 22.02 0.50 -17.73
C ARG A 18 20.72 1.30 -17.77
N PRO A 19 20.04 1.53 -16.64
CA PRO A 19 18.73 2.19 -16.64
C PRO A 19 18.75 3.60 -17.25
N ALA A 20 19.85 4.33 -17.08
CA ALA A 20 20.03 5.67 -17.64
C ALA A 20 20.16 5.71 -19.17
N ALA A 21 20.24 4.57 -19.84
CA ALA A 21 20.27 4.45 -21.30
C ALA A 21 18.91 4.00 -21.88
N LEU A 22 17.88 3.92 -21.05
CA LEU A 22 16.51 3.60 -21.46
C LEU A 22 15.69 4.89 -21.62
N ASP A 23 14.80 4.90 -22.61
CA ASP A 23 14.00 6.07 -22.98
C ASP A 23 12.76 6.26 -22.08
N GLY A 24 12.39 5.24 -21.30
CA GLY A 24 11.23 5.31 -20.41
C GLY A 24 10.65 3.94 -20.02
N PRO A 25 9.46 3.92 -19.39
CA PRO A 25 8.82 2.67 -18.93
C PRO A 25 8.35 1.77 -20.06
N ASP A 26 8.18 2.32 -21.27
CA ASP A 26 7.74 1.60 -22.47
C ASP A 26 8.89 1.30 -23.43
N ASP A 27 10.14 1.45 -22.98
CA ASP A 27 11.32 1.15 -23.78
C ASP A 27 11.27 -0.31 -24.33
N PRO A 28 11.49 -0.52 -25.65
CA PRO A 28 11.46 -1.85 -26.27
C PRO A 28 12.38 -2.87 -25.59
N VAL A 29 13.48 -2.44 -24.98
CA VAL A 29 14.37 -3.29 -24.20
C VAL A 29 13.62 -3.98 -23.06
N LEU A 30 12.70 -3.29 -22.38
CA LEU A 30 11.91 -3.86 -21.29
C LEU A 30 10.91 -4.91 -21.78
N ILE A 31 10.45 -4.81 -23.03
CA ILE A 31 9.62 -5.84 -23.66
C ILE A 31 10.46 -7.10 -23.92
N LEU A 32 11.67 -6.93 -24.46
CA LEU A 32 12.60 -8.04 -24.70
C LEU A 32 12.97 -8.76 -23.40
N LEU A 33 13.28 -8.00 -22.35
CA LEU A 33 13.60 -8.55 -21.04
C LEU A 33 12.44 -9.30 -20.41
N ALA A 34 11.19 -8.85 -20.61
CA ALA A 34 10.01 -9.54 -20.10
C ALA A 34 9.80 -10.92 -20.74
N GLY A 35 10.32 -11.14 -21.95
CA GLY A 35 10.31 -12.44 -22.63
C GLY A 35 11.51 -13.33 -22.28
N TRP A 36 12.47 -12.85 -21.50
CA TRP A 36 13.72 -13.56 -21.24
C TRP A 36 13.57 -14.55 -20.08
N PRO A 37 13.88 -15.85 -20.25
CA PRO A 37 13.58 -16.88 -19.23
C PRO A 37 14.24 -16.68 -17.86
N THR A 38 15.40 -16.04 -17.83
CA THR A 38 16.19 -15.81 -16.61
C THR A 38 15.93 -14.47 -15.95
N VAL A 39 15.15 -13.58 -16.58
CA VAL A 39 14.83 -12.27 -16.04
C VAL A 39 13.49 -12.34 -15.29
N PRO A 40 13.46 -12.08 -13.97
CA PRO A 40 12.21 -12.10 -13.23
C PRO A 40 11.26 -10.99 -13.67
N ALA A 41 9.98 -11.30 -13.84
CA ALA A 41 8.97 -10.34 -14.28
C ALA A 41 8.83 -9.15 -13.31
N GLU A 42 9.06 -9.37 -12.01
CA GLU A 42 9.06 -8.33 -11.00
C GLU A 42 10.18 -7.30 -11.18
N ASP A 43 11.33 -7.70 -11.70
CA ASP A 43 12.48 -6.80 -11.89
C ASP A 43 12.24 -5.92 -13.11
N VAL A 44 11.63 -6.46 -14.18
CA VAL A 44 11.13 -5.64 -15.29
C VAL A 44 10.05 -4.67 -14.81
N SER A 45 9.11 -5.11 -13.97
CA SER A 45 8.11 -4.20 -13.40
C SER A 45 8.74 -3.13 -12.51
N ALA A 46 9.83 -3.43 -11.81
CA ALA A 46 10.55 -2.46 -10.98
C ALA A 46 11.23 -1.41 -11.86
N LEU A 47 11.90 -1.82 -12.95
CA LEU A 47 12.51 -0.90 -13.92
C LEU A 47 11.46 0.01 -14.57
N ARG A 48 10.33 -0.54 -15.02
CA ARG A 48 9.20 0.26 -15.52
C ARG A 48 8.70 1.28 -14.50
N THR A 49 8.66 0.90 -13.23
CA THR A 49 8.25 1.82 -12.16
C THR A 49 9.28 2.93 -11.98
N LEU A 50 10.57 2.60 -11.92
CA LEU A 50 11.66 3.56 -11.74
C LEU A 50 11.75 4.59 -12.87
N LEU A 51 11.44 4.17 -14.09
CA LEU A 51 11.46 5.02 -15.29
C LEU A 51 10.14 5.78 -15.50
N GLY A 52 9.08 5.42 -14.77
CA GLY A 52 7.77 6.03 -14.92
C GLY A 52 7.65 7.39 -14.23
N GLU A 53 6.96 8.33 -14.88
CA GLU A 53 6.73 9.68 -14.34
C GLU A 53 6.00 9.66 -13.00
N GLU A 54 5.04 8.75 -12.81
CA GLU A 54 4.27 8.59 -11.58
C GLU A 54 5.16 8.38 -10.35
N PHE A 55 6.19 7.55 -10.49
CA PHE A 55 7.12 7.28 -9.39
C PHE A 55 8.01 8.50 -9.12
N THR A 56 8.45 9.19 -10.17
CA THR A 56 9.15 10.48 -10.05
C THR A 56 8.29 11.53 -9.33
N ARG A 57 6.99 11.64 -9.66
CA ARG A 57 6.04 12.52 -8.95
C ARG A 57 5.91 12.10 -7.49
N ALA A 58 5.83 10.80 -7.20
CA ALA A 58 5.75 10.29 -5.84
C ALA A 58 7.00 10.63 -5.01
N LEU A 59 8.20 10.51 -5.58
CA LEU A 59 9.45 10.85 -4.92
C LEU A 59 9.66 12.35 -4.74
N SER A 60 9.17 13.16 -5.68
CA SER A 60 9.27 14.62 -5.62
C SER A 60 8.19 15.24 -4.71
N ALA A 61 7.19 14.46 -4.31
CA ALA A 61 6.12 14.94 -3.45
C ALA A 61 6.67 15.37 -2.08
N GLY A 62 6.50 16.66 -1.78
CA GLY A 62 6.91 17.23 -0.51
C GLY A 62 8.36 17.72 -0.41
N THR A 63 9.11 17.72 -1.53
CA THR A 63 10.49 18.26 -1.58
C THR A 63 10.55 19.75 -1.93
N GLY A 64 9.43 20.37 -2.33
CA GLY A 64 9.34 21.79 -2.67
C GLY A 64 9.32 22.70 -1.42
N GLY A 65 9.90 23.89 -1.54
CA GLY A 65 10.13 24.86 -0.45
C GLY A 65 8.90 25.48 0.24
N GLY A 66 7.70 24.94 0.02
CA GLY A 66 6.46 25.34 0.71
C GLY A 66 5.71 24.17 1.36
N THR A 67 6.31 22.97 1.39
CA THR A 67 5.68 21.79 1.98
C THR A 67 5.82 21.83 3.51
N PRO A 68 4.73 21.63 4.27
CA PRO A 68 4.81 21.51 5.73
C PRO A 68 5.83 20.46 6.15
N HIS A 69 6.66 20.79 7.14
CA HIS A 69 7.60 19.84 7.72
C HIS A 69 6.83 18.73 8.46
N GLY A 70 7.08 17.48 8.10
CA GLY A 70 6.44 16.33 8.72
C GLY A 70 6.41 15.12 7.81
N HIS A 71 5.77 14.06 8.29
CA HIS A 71 5.59 12.84 7.52
C HIS A 71 4.37 12.96 6.62
N ALA A 72 4.52 12.74 5.30
CA ALA A 72 3.40 12.72 4.36
C ALA A 72 2.30 11.69 4.74
N GLN A 73 2.68 10.68 5.53
CA GLN A 73 1.79 9.67 6.10
C GLN A 73 0.90 10.17 7.23
N ASP A 74 1.05 11.41 7.71
CA ASP A 74 0.10 12.04 8.64
C ASP A 74 -1.00 12.77 7.84
N PRO A 75 -2.26 12.26 7.84
CA PRO A 75 -3.36 12.89 7.12
C PRO A 75 -3.70 14.29 7.65
N LEU A 76 -3.42 14.59 8.93
CA LEU A 76 -3.62 15.93 9.49
C LEU A 76 -2.61 16.96 8.96
N LEU A 77 -1.59 16.53 8.22
CA LEU A 77 -0.66 17.40 7.52
C LEU A 77 -0.88 17.34 6.00
N SER A 78 -1.06 16.14 5.46
CA SER A 78 -1.06 15.94 4.00
C SER A 78 -2.44 16.10 3.35
N VAL A 79 -3.53 15.82 4.05
CA VAL A 79 -4.91 15.81 3.50
C VAL A 79 -5.95 16.25 4.54
N THR A 80 -5.74 17.40 5.19
CA THR A 80 -6.61 17.93 6.26
C THR A 80 -8.10 18.01 5.87
N HIS A 81 -8.39 18.43 4.64
CA HIS A 81 -9.75 18.48 4.10
C HIS A 81 -10.42 17.09 4.09
N LEU A 82 -9.67 16.05 3.72
CA LEU A 82 -10.15 14.68 3.67
C LEU A 82 -10.39 14.12 5.08
N VAL A 83 -9.54 14.49 6.04
CA VAL A 83 -9.78 14.14 7.45
C VAL A 83 -11.09 14.75 7.94
N ALA A 84 -11.37 16.01 7.61
CA ALA A 84 -12.63 16.67 7.97
C ALA A 84 -13.85 15.99 7.30
N GLU A 85 -13.71 15.56 6.04
CA GLU A 85 -14.77 14.85 5.32
C GLU A 85 -15.07 13.48 5.96
N VAL A 86 -14.03 12.67 6.24
CA VAL A 86 -14.18 11.36 6.90
C VAL A 86 -14.76 11.51 8.31
N ALA A 87 -14.30 12.54 9.04
CA ALA A 87 -14.83 12.86 10.36
C ALA A 87 -16.33 13.17 10.31
N ALA A 88 -16.77 13.99 9.36
CA ALA A 88 -18.17 14.33 9.18
C ALA A 88 -19.02 13.14 8.73
N GLU A 89 -18.55 12.35 7.76
CA GLU A 89 -19.28 11.20 7.20
C GLU A 89 -19.59 10.13 8.26
N TYR A 90 -18.64 9.86 9.17
CA TYR A 90 -18.78 8.81 10.18
C TYR A 90 -19.01 9.31 11.60
N GLY A 91 -19.16 10.62 11.81
CA GLY A 91 -19.32 11.20 13.15
C GLY A 91 -18.10 10.96 14.05
N LEU A 92 -16.90 10.95 13.48
CA LEU A 92 -15.64 10.73 14.18
C LEU A 92 -14.97 12.07 14.53
N GLY A 93 -14.16 12.06 15.59
CA GLY A 93 -13.11 13.04 15.81
C GLY A 93 -12.02 12.97 14.74
N GLN A 94 -11.37 14.09 14.47
CA GLN A 94 -10.33 14.19 13.43
C GLN A 94 -9.17 13.20 13.65
N ASP A 95 -8.81 12.90 14.89
CA ASP A 95 -7.76 11.93 15.19
C ASP A 95 -8.14 10.51 14.76
N ALA A 96 -9.38 10.07 15.06
CA ALA A 96 -9.88 8.77 14.66
C ALA A 96 -10.03 8.68 13.13
N ALA A 97 -10.51 9.74 12.49
CA ALA A 97 -10.59 9.86 11.04
C ALA A 97 -9.22 9.78 10.36
N ALA A 98 -8.20 10.43 10.92
CA ALA A 98 -6.82 10.34 10.43
C ALA A 98 -6.26 8.91 10.55
N LEU A 99 -6.46 8.23 11.69
CA LEU A 99 -6.05 6.83 11.84
C LEU A 99 -6.81 5.92 10.86
N TYR A 100 -8.09 6.18 10.60
CA TYR A 100 -8.86 5.41 9.63
C TYR A 100 -8.32 5.58 8.21
N LEU A 101 -7.97 6.80 7.79
CA LEU A 101 -7.32 7.05 6.49
C LEU A 101 -5.96 6.32 6.39
N GLN A 102 -5.15 6.32 7.45
CA GLN A 102 -3.91 5.54 7.50
C GLN A 102 -4.16 4.04 7.32
N LEU A 103 -5.19 3.49 7.99
CA LEU A 103 -5.56 2.09 7.85
C LEU A 103 -6.09 1.75 6.45
N LEU A 104 -6.87 2.63 5.82
CA LEU A 104 -7.36 2.45 4.46
C LEU A 104 -6.23 2.44 3.44
N ALA A 105 -5.33 3.41 3.51
CA ALA A 105 -4.44 3.75 2.41
C ALA A 105 -3.02 3.17 2.54
N LEU A 106 -2.46 3.08 3.75
CA LEU A 106 -1.03 2.79 3.88
C LEU A 106 -0.75 1.27 3.85
N PRO A 107 0.40 0.85 3.26
CA PRO A 107 0.79 -0.55 3.24
C PRO A 107 1.22 -1.07 4.62
N ASP A 108 1.84 -0.22 5.44
CA ASP A 108 2.44 -0.57 6.72
C ASP A 108 2.01 0.33 7.90
N PRO A 109 0.71 0.56 8.15
CA PRO A 109 0.24 1.37 9.27
C PRO A 109 0.34 0.60 10.58
N THR A 110 1.55 0.25 11.02
CA THR A 110 1.79 -0.34 12.34
C THR A 110 1.55 0.72 13.42
N ASP A 111 1.18 0.32 14.64
CA ASP A 111 0.98 1.28 15.74
C ASP A 111 2.22 2.14 16.00
N ARG A 112 3.42 1.56 15.77
CA ARG A 112 4.70 2.27 15.87
C ARG A 112 4.86 3.30 14.76
N ASP A 113 4.56 2.92 13.52
CA ASP A 113 4.70 3.83 12.37
C ASP A 113 3.67 4.96 12.43
N CYS A 114 2.40 4.66 12.78
CA CYS A 114 1.38 5.68 13.02
C CYS A 114 1.81 6.66 14.12
N ALA A 115 2.39 6.17 15.22
CA ALA A 115 2.93 7.04 16.29
C ALA A 115 4.09 7.91 15.80
N ARG A 116 5.02 7.33 15.02
CA ARG A 116 6.16 8.07 14.45
C ARG A 116 5.67 9.17 13.51
N TRP A 117 4.74 8.86 12.61
CA TRP A 117 4.28 9.79 11.58
C TRP A 117 3.51 10.97 12.17
N THR A 118 2.65 10.71 13.14
CA THR A 118 1.79 11.73 13.76
C THR A 118 2.48 12.49 14.89
N GLY A 119 3.53 11.92 15.50
CA GLY A 119 4.18 12.48 16.68
C GLY A 119 3.27 12.53 17.93
N TRP A 120 2.14 11.82 17.91
CA TRP A 120 1.16 11.89 19.00
C TRP A 120 1.64 11.19 20.26
N SER A 121 1.19 11.71 21.41
CA SER A 121 1.41 11.04 22.69
C SER A 121 0.65 9.70 22.74
N PRO A 122 1.14 8.72 23.53
CA PRO A 122 0.45 7.43 23.70
C PRO A 122 -1.01 7.58 24.15
N ALA A 123 -1.32 8.58 24.99
CA ALA A 123 -2.67 8.85 25.46
C ALA A 123 -3.60 9.34 24.35
N ARG A 124 -3.10 10.22 23.45
CA ARG A 124 -3.86 10.69 22.29
C ARG A 124 -4.16 9.54 21.33
N LEU A 125 -3.14 8.74 20.98
CA LEU A 125 -3.31 7.54 20.15
C LEU A 125 -4.30 6.53 20.75
N LYS A 126 -4.22 6.30 22.07
CA LYS A 126 -5.15 5.39 22.75
C LYS A 126 -6.60 5.87 22.63
N ARG A 127 -6.87 7.16 22.81
CA ARG A 127 -8.21 7.73 22.67
C ARG A 127 -8.73 7.61 21.24
N ALA A 128 -7.93 8.01 20.25
CA ALA A 128 -8.30 7.94 18.84
C ALA A 128 -8.59 6.49 18.38
N ARG A 129 -7.78 5.52 18.81
CA ARG A 129 -8.04 4.10 18.53
C ARG A 129 -9.29 3.59 19.23
N ALA A 130 -9.52 3.96 20.48
CA ALA A 130 -10.71 3.53 21.22
C ALA A 130 -11.99 4.07 20.58
N GLU A 131 -11.97 5.33 20.13
CA GLU A 131 -13.07 5.92 19.36
C GLU A 131 -13.31 5.17 18.05
N LEU A 132 -12.25 4.93 17.26
CA LEU A 132 -12.38 4.20 16.00
C LEU A 132 -12.88 2.76 16.22
N ALA A 133 -12.40 2.07 17.25
CA ALA A 133 -12.83 0.72 17.63
C ALA A 133 -14.30 0.63 18.07
N ALA A 134 -14.89 1.74 18.51
CA ALA A 134 -16.32 1.80 18.84
C ALA A 134 -17.23 1.83 17.58
N THR A 135 -16.65 1.85 16.38
CA THR A 135 -17.36 1.85 15.10
C THR A 135 -17.23 0.52 14.37
N PRO A 136 -18.13 0.19 13.41
CA PRO A 136 -17.99 -0.99 12.58
C PRO A 136 -16.93 -0.84 11.46
N LEU A 137 -16.26 0.32 11.36
CA LEU A 137 -15.27 0.61 10.30
C LEU A 137 -13.99 -0.22 10.44
N VAL A 138 -13.72 -0.72 11.64
CA VAL A 138 -12.56 -1.54 11.97
C VAL A 138 -12.97 -2.73 12.82
N VAL A 139 -12.09 -3.73 12.88
CA VAL A 139 -12.19 -4.86 13.81
C VAL A 139 -10.95 -4.92 14.69
N GLU A 140 -11.16 -5.20 15.98
CA GLU A 140 -10.08 -5.53 16.90
C GLU A 140 -9.69 -7.00 16.73
N ALA A 141 -8.42 -7.26 16.43
CA ALA A 141 -7.93 -8.62 16.25
C ALA A 141 -6.44 -8.73 16.58
N LYS A 142 -5.94 -9.96 16.63
CA LYS A 142 -4.49 -10.24 16.68
C LYS A 142 -4.06 -10.93 15.40
N ARG A 143 -3.29 -10.22 14.57
CA ARG A 143 -2.67 -10.77 13.35
C ARG A 143 -1.17 -10.83 13.53
N SER A 144 -0.59 -12.00 13.27
CA SER A 144 0.87 -12.19 13.38
C SER A 144 1.58 -11.18 12.48
N ARG A 145 2.64 -10.56 13.01
CA ARG A 145 3.50 -9.57 12.33
C ARG A 145 2.83 -8.26 11.89
N ALA A 146 1.54 -8.03 12.14
CA ALA A 146 0.88 -6.80 11.71
C ALA A 146 1.28 -5.56 12.54
N GLY A 147 1.73 -5.75 13.78
CA GLY A 147 2.21 -4.67 14.64
C GLY A 147 1.15 -3.61 15.00
N ARG A 148 -0.14 -3.98 14.94
CA ARG A 148 -1.29 -3.12 15.27
C ARG A 148 -2.46 -3.93 15.83
N SER A 149 -3.41 -3.27 16.48
CA SER A 149 -4.63 -3.89 17.04
C SER A 149 -5.89 -3.69 16.21
N LEU A 150 -5.95 -2.67 15.34
CA LEU A 150 -7.10 -2.36 14.49
C LEU A 150 -6.84 -2.77 13.03
N PHE A 151 -7.87 -3.30 12.39
CA PHE A 151 -7.83 -3.81 11.02
C PHE A 151 -9.08 -3.41 10.26
N LEU A 152 -8.99 -3.26 8.94
CA LEU A 152 -10.20 -3.13 8.14
C LEU A 152 -10.95 -4.47 8.11
N PRO A 153 -12.29 -4.48 8.13
CA PRO A 153 -13.07 -5.69 7.91
C PRO A 153 -12.73 -6.29 6.54
N GLY A 154 -12.60 -7.61 6.45
CA GLY A 154 -12.40 -8.31 5.18
C GLY A 154 -11.29 -9.34 5.14
N GLY A 155 -10.92 -9.69 3.89
CA GLY A 155 -9.87 -10.65 3.59
C GLY A 155 -8.50 -10.21 4.10
N TRP A 156 -7.70 -11.18 4.51
CA TRP A 156 -6.36 -10.95 5.04
C TRP A 156 -5.32 -11.68 4.19
N ARG A 157 -4.34 -10.94 3.67
CA ARG A 157 -3.27 -11.48 2.85
C ARG A 157 -2.03 -11.77 3.70
N PRO A 158 -1.65 -13.04 3.91
CA PRO A 158 -0.41 -13.38 4.58
C PRO A 158 0.79 -13.07 3.67
N SER A 159 1.88 -12.58 4.24
CA SER A 159 3.12 -12.30 3.50
C SER A 159 4.36 -12.69 4.31
N LYS A 160 5.47 -12.96 3.63
CA LYS A 160 6.75 -13.29 4.26
C LYS A 160 7.62 -12.05 4.41
N SER A 161 8.51 -12.07 5.41
CA SER A 161 9.50 -11.00 5.58
C SER A 161 10.30 -10.76 4.30
N PRO A 162 10.63 -9.49 3.95
CA PRO A 162 10.32 -8.24 4.64
C PRO A 162 8.92 -7.66 4.43
N ALA A 163 8.05 -8.28 3.62
CA ALA A 163 6.68 -7.81 3.47
C ALA A 163 5.90 -7.96 4.80
N LEU A 164 4.95 -7.03 5.01
CA LEU A 164 3.99 -7.13 6.10
C LEU A 164 2.69 -7.70 5.55
N PRO A 165 1.99 -8.57 6.30
CA PRO A 165 0.64 -8.97 5.97
C PRO A 165 -0.32 -7.76 5.95
N VAL A 166 -1.24 -7.73 4.99
CA VAL A 166 -2.16 -6.59 4.79
C VAL A 166 -3.59 -7.04 4.48
N GLU A 167 -4.54 -6.12 4.57
CA GLU A 167 -5.91 -6.33 4.13
C GLU A 167 -5.98 -6.48 2.61
N GLU A 168 -6.66 -7.53 2.11
CA GLU A 168 -6.76 -7.83 0.66
C GLU A 168 -7.41 -6.66 -0.12
N TRP A 169 -8.30 -5.90 0.52
CA TRP A 169 -8.95 -4.73 -0.07
C TRP A 169 -7.96 -3.70 -0.64
N LYS A 170 -6.75 -3.61 -0.08
CA LYS A 170 -5.68 -2.71 -0.54
C LYS A 170 -5.07 -3.10 -1.87
N ALA A 171 -5.28 -4.34 -2.35
CA ALA A 171 -4.82 -4.77 -3.68
C ALA A 171 -5.41 -3.92 -4.82
N GLY A 172 -6.57 -3.29 -4.59
CA GLY A 172 -7.16 -2.33 -5.54
C GLY A 172 -6.54 -0.93 -5.50
N LEU A 173 -5.62 -0.62 -4.58
CA LEU A 173 -4.93 0.68 -4.49
C LEU A 173 -3.53 0.62 -5.10
N TYR A 174 -2.81 -0.48 -4.89
CA TYR A 174 -1.45 -0.68 -5.38
C TYR A 174 -1.11 -2.18 -5.40
N PRO A 175 -0.13 -2.58 -6.24
CA PRO A 175 0.34 -3.96 -6.27
C PRO A 175 0.89 -4.39 -4.91
N LEU A 176 0.43 -5.54 -4.41
CA LEU A 176 0.93 -6.15 -3.19
C LEU A 176 2.02 -7.17 -3.52
N SER A 177 3.10 -7.16 -2.74
CA SER A 177 4.16 -8.16 -2.83
C SER A 177 4.16 -9.06 -1.61
N ASP A 178 4.33 -10.36 -1.82
CA ASP A 178 4.41 -11.34 -0.72
C ASP A 178 5.83 -11.49 -0.14
N HIS A 179 6.83 -10.87 -0.79
CA HIS A 179 8.25 -11.05 -0.49
C HIS A 179 9.06 -9.75 -0.43
N ARG A 180 8.53 -8.62 -0.90
CA ARG A 180 9.20 -7.31 -0.83
C ARG A 180 8.29 -6.31 -0.10
N ARG A 181 8.87 -5.23 0.45
CA ARG A 181 8.06 -4.13 1.01
C ARG A 181 7.19 -3.54 -0.10
N THR A 182 5.93 -3.29 0.20
CA THR A 182 5.03 -2.63 -0.73
C THR A 182 5.31 -1.13 -0.73
N VAL A 183 5.55 -0.57 -1.92
CA VAL A 183 5.81 0.86 -2.11
C VAL A 183 4.72 1.41 -3.04
N PRO A 184 3.83 2.30 -2.55
CA PRO A 184 2.88 2.98 -3.41
C PRO A 184 3.61 3.79 -4.48
N ARG A 185 3.11 3.73 -5.72
CA ARG A 185 3.74 4.39 -6.89
C ARG A 185 3.25 5.81 -7.11
N VAL A 186 2.49 6.36 -6.16
CA VAL A 186 1.85 7.67 -6.21
C VAL A 186 2.13 8.42 -4.91
N PRO A 187 2.05 9.76 -4.90
CA PRO A 187 2.15 10.54 -3.67
C PRO A 187 1.19 10.05 -2.58
N VAL A 188 1.62 10.07 -1.31
CA VAL A 188 0.83 9.55 -0.18
C VAL A 188 -0.51 10.28 -0.03
N ALA A 189 -0.55 11.60 -0.26
CA ALA A 189 -1.80 12.38 -0.25
C ALA A 189 -2.80 11.91 -1.32
N GLU A 190 -2.29 11.59 -2.52
CA GLU A 190 -3.10 11.05 -3.60
C GLU A 190 -3.61 9.65 -3.23
N LEU A 191 -2.80 8.85 -2.54
CA LEU A 191 -3.19 7.52 -2.08
C LEU A 191 -4.36 7.58 -1.08
N PHE A 192 -4.36 8.53 -0.14
CA PHE A 192 -5.50 8.76 0.75
C PHE A 192 -6.76 9.12 -0.04
N THR A 193 -6.63 10.01 -1.02
CA THR A 193 -7.74 10.44 -1.88
C THR A 193 -8.34 9.25 -2.66
N ARG A 194 -7.48 8.40 -3.27
CA ARG A 194 -7.92 7.20 -3.99
C ARG A 194 -8.62 6.19 -3.08
N ALA A 195 -8.09 5.98 -1.87
CA ALA A 195 -8.71 5.09 -0.90
C ALA A 195 -10.09 5.59 -0.47
N TRP A 196 -10.22 6.89 -0.19
CA TRP A 196 -11.51 7.49 0.16
C TRP A 196 -12.51 7.46 -0.99
N ALA A 197 -12.08 7.75 -2.21
CA ALA A 197 -12.93 7.70 -3.39
C ALA A 197 -13.56 6.32 -3.60
N ARG A 198 -12.81 5.23 -3.37
CA ARG A 198 -13.36 3.87 -3.41
C ARG A 198 -14.44 3.65 -2.36
N VAL A 199 -14.20 4.08 -1.12
CA VAL A 199 -15.18 4.00 -0.03
C VAL A 199 -16.46 4.77 -0.38
N ARG A 200 -16.33 5.99 -0.90
CA ARG A 200 -17.47 6.82 -1.36
C ARG A 200 -18.23 6.21 -2.53
N ALA A 201 -17.55 5.45 -3.39
CA ALA A 201 -18.15 4.70 -4.48
C ALA A 201 -18.81 3.37 -4.02
N GLY A 202 -18.82 3.08 -2.71
CA GLY A 202 -19.42 1.86 -2.14
C GLY A 202 -18.49 0.63 -2.16
N ASP A 203 -17.27 0.76 -2.67
CA ASP A 203 -16.21 -0.24 -2.56
C ASP A 203 -15.53 -0.12 -1.19
N VAL A 204 -16.27 -0.54 -0.16
CA VAL A 204 -15.83 -0.48 1.25
C VAL A 204 -15.16 -1.78 1.68
N PRO A 205 -14.16 -1.73 2.60
CA PRO A 205 -13.62 -2.94 3.22
C PRO A 205 -14.72 -3.73 3.94
N ARG A 206 -14.95 -4.97 3.51
CA ARG A 206 -15.95 -5.87 4.09
C ARG A 206 -15.54 -7.32 3.92
N TYR A 207 -16.08 -8.20 4.77
CA TYR A 207 -15.97 -9.63 4.56
C TYR A 207 -16.75 -10.02 3.31
N THR A 208 -16.11 -10.76 2.42
CA THR A 208 -16.80 -11.40 1.30
C THR A 208 -17.75 -12.45 1.87
N GLU A 209 -19.04 -12.35 1.53
CA GLU A 209 -19.99 -13.42 1.83
C GLU A 209 -19.60 -14.67 1.03
N LEU A 210 -19.18 -15.71 1.73
CA LEU A 210 -18.98 -17.02 1.13
C LEU A 210 -20.37 -17.61 0.86
N VAL A 211 -20.82 -17.54 -0.39
CA VAL A 211 -22.00 -18.29 -0.84
C VAL A 211 -21.61 -19.76 -0.90
N THR A 212 -21.77 -20.47 0.21
CA THR A 212 -21.59 -21.93 0.25
C THR A 212 -22.77 -22.58 -0.46
N ARG A 213 -22.57 -22.97 -1.72
CA ARG A 213 -23.47 -23.94 -2.36
C ARG A 213 -23.34 -25.27 -1.60
N ALA A 214 -24.38 -25.65 -0.86
CA ALA A 214 -24.45 -26.94 -0.20
C ALA A 214 -24.34 -28.06 -1.26
N THR A 215 -23.30 -28.87 -1.15
CA THR A 215 -23.13 -30.08 -1.97
C THR A 215 -24.26 -31.05 -1.63
N PRO A 216 -24.97 -31.64 -2.61
CA PRO A 216 -26.02 -32.61 -2.32
C PRO A 216 -25.43 -33.82 -1.58
N ARG A 217 -25.93 -34.10 -0.36
CA ARG A 217 -25.61 -35.33 0.36
C ARG A 217 -26.11 -36.51 -0.46
N ASN A 218 -25.19 -37.21 -1.11
CA ASN A 218 -25.49 -38.49 -1.75
C ASN A 218 -25.82 -39.51 -0.65
N ARG A 219 -27.08 -39.92 -0.54
CA ARG A 219 -27.52 -41.01 0.34
C ARG A 219 -27.20 -42.32 -0.38
N ARG A 220 -26.35 -43.14 0.23
CA ARG A 220 -26.27 -44.58 -0.05
C ARG A 220 -27.24 -45.31 0.86
#